data_AF-A0A7W5Y7U8-F1
#
_entry.id   AF-A0A7W5Y7U8-F1
#
_cell.length_a   1.000
_cell.length_b   1.000
_cell.length_c   1.000
_cell.angle_alpha   90.00
_cell.angle_beta   90.00
_cell.angle_gamma   90.00
#
_symmetry.space_group_name_H-M   'P 1'
#
loop_
_entity.id
_entity.type
_entity.pdbx_description
1 polymer ?
#
loop_
_entity_poly.entity_id
_entity_poly.type
_entity_poly.pdbx_seq_one_letter_code
_entity_poly.pdbx_strand_id
1 'polypeptide(L)'
;MRTTKITLDTRFNDAFGPVTLREAVRRMKAHEMACTVEPELLEGKANVFCDCVERGFTPLRGEIMAAYYVAERDATLDAFDRGLITEGELLQKRIDLDRQVLGHLSHS
;
A
#
# COMPACT_ATOMS: atom_id res chain seq x y z
N MET A 1 -15.60 12.22 6.54
CA MET A 1 -14.99 11.04 7.19
C MET A 1 -13.53 11.37 7.43
N ARG A 2 -12.98 11.07 8.62
CA ARG A 2 -11.54 11.18 8.84
C ARG A 2 -10.91 9.94 8.20
N THR A 3 -10.19 10.09 7.10
CA THR A 3 -9.42 8.99 6.53
C THR A 3 -8.32 8.66 7.53
N THR A 4 -8.41 7.50 8.18
CA THR A 4 -7.37 7.02 9.07
C THR A 4 -6.07 6.90 8.27
N LYS A 5 -4.98 7.52 8.75
CA LYS A 5 -3.67 7.43 8.07
C LYS A 5 -3.22 5.96 8.06
N ILE A 6 -3.13 5.38 6.87
CA ILE A 6 -2.67 4.00 6.70
C ILE A 6 -1.15 3.98 6.89
N THR A 7 -0.64 3.10 7.75
CA THR A 7 0.80 2.87 7.91
C THR A 7 1.11 1.39 7.69
N LEU A 8 2.38 1.08 7.48
CA LEU A 8 2.84 -0.31 7.34
C LEU A 8 2.59 -1.16 8.60
N ASP A 9 2.40 -0.50 9.75
CA ASP A 9 2.11 -1.14 11.04
C ASP A 9 0.60 -1.23 11.34
N THR A 10 -0.26 -0.75 10.45
CA THR A 10 -1.72 -0.93 10.56
C THR A 10 -2.04 -2.42 10.66
N ARG A 11 -2.76 -2.81 11.72
CA ARG A 11 -3.15 -4.19 12.02
C ARG A 11 -4.57 -4.48 11.54
N PHE A 12 -4.78 -5.69 11.04
CA PHE A 12 -6.09 -6.19 10.65
C PHE A 12 -6.14 -7.73 10.74
N ASN A 13 -7.33 -8.31 10.59
CA ASN A 13 -7.49 -9.76 10.57
C ASN A 13 -7.43 -10.28 9.12
N ASP A 14 -6.41 -11.07 8.79
CA ASP A 14 -6.40 -11.89 7.58
C ASP A 14 -7.02 -13.27 7.84
N ALA A 15 -7.05 -14.13 6.82
CA ALA A 15 -7.59 -15.49 6.94
C ALA A 15 -6.86 -16.38 7.97
N PHE A 16 -5.67 -15.99 8.41
CA PHE A 16 -4.82 -16.69 9.37
C PHE A 16 -4.72 -15.97 10.73
N GLY A 17 -5.45 -14.86 10.91
CA GLY A 17 -5.53 -14.11 12.16
C GLY A 17 -4.97 -12.68 12.07
N PRO A 18 -4.66 -12.05 13.21
CA PRO A 18 -4.13 -10.70 13.25
C PRO A 18 -2.77 -10.58 12.56
N VAL A 19 -2.63 -9.60 11.68
CA VAL A 19 -1.42 -9.35 10.89
C VAL A 19 -1.23 -7.84 10.65
N THR A 20 0.00 -7.40 10.44
CA THR A 20 0.28 -6.03 9.96
C THR A 20 0.19 -5.94 8.44
N LEU A 21 -0.06 -4.75 7.91
CA LEU A 21 -0.01 -4.47 6.47
C LEU A 21 1.31 -4.92 5.83
N ARG A 22 2.44 -4.63 6.49
CA ARG A 22 3.77 -5.07 6.06
C ARG A 22 3.87 -6.60 5.94
N GLU A 23 3.41 -7.32 6.96
CA GLU A 23 3.48 -8.79 6.99
C GLU A 23 2.56 -9.43 5.95
N ALA A 24 1.34 -8.92 5.79
CA ALA A 24 0.39 -9.41 4.79
C ALA A 24 0.98 -9.30 3.38
N VAL A 25 1.52 -8.14 3.01
CA VAL A 25 2.15 -7.92 1.71
C VAL A 25 3.39 -8.80 1.53
N ARG A 26 4.21 -8.98 2.58
CA ARG A 26 5.37 -9.90 2.53
C ARG A 26 4.93 -11.33 2.23
N ARG A 27 3.86 -11.82 2.88
CA ARG A 27 3.29 -13.15 2.60
C ARG A 27 2.80 -13.25 1.16
N MET A 28 2.09 -12.24 0.66
CA MET A 28 1.56 -12.22 -0.71
C MET A 28 2.68 -12.25 -1.76
N LYS A 29 3.74 -11.47 -1.56
CA LYS A 29 4.93 -11.46 -2.44
C LYS A 29 5.66 -12.81 -2.43
N ALA A 30 5.74 -13.49 -1.28
CA ALA A 30 6.38 -14.80 -1.18
C ALA A 30 5.65 -15.92 -1.94
N HIS A 31 4.35 -15.75 -2.22
CA HIS A 31 3.54 -16.69 -3.00
C HIS A 31 3.36 -16.26 -4.46
N GLU A 32 4.20 -15.34 -4.95
CA GLU A 32 4.19 -14.83 -6.34
C GLU A 32 2.81 -14.37 -6.83
N MET A 33 1.97 -13.88 -5.92
CA MET A 33 0.63 -13.45 -6.29
C MET A 33 0.75 -12.19 -7.16
N ALA A 34 0.22 -12.23 -8.39
CA ALA A 34 0.10 -11.03 -9.22
C ALA A 34 -0.76 -9.99 -8.49
N CYS A 35 -0.13 -8.87 -8.13
CA CYS A 35 -0.68 -7.87 -7.21
C CYS A 35 -0.73 -6.49 -7.85
N THR A 36 -1.32 -6.42 -9.05
CA THR A 36 -1.55 -5.15 -9.73
C THR A 36 -2.88 -4.55 -9.29
N VAL A 37 -2.87 -3.25 -9.03
CA VAL A 37 -4.06 -2.42 -8.80
C VAL A 37 -4.10 -1.35 -9.86
N GLU A 38 -5.24 -1.18 -10.52
CA GLU A 38 -5.43 -0.07 -11.47
C GLU A 38 -5.26 1.26 -10.75
N PRO A 39 -4.46 2.21 -11.28
CA PRO A 39 -4.15 3.47 -10.59
C PRO A 39 -5.40 4.26 -10.18
N GLU A 40 -6.42 4.27 -11.05
CA GLU A 40 -7.69 4.96 -10.82
C GLU A 40 -8.50 4.37 -9.66
N LEU A 41 -8.28 3.11 -9.32
CA LEU A 41 -8.97 2.42 -8.22
C LEU A 41 -8.21 2.49 -6.91
N LEU A 42 -7.00 3.06 -6.90
CA LEU A 42 -6.08 2.97 -5.76
C LEU A 42 -6.65 3.62 -4.49
N GLU A 43 -7.04 4.89 -4.58
CA GLU A 43 -7.62 5.61 -3.43
C GLU A 43 -8.94 4.97 -2.98
N GLY A 44 -9.78 4.53 -3.93
CA GLY A 44 -11.04 3.84 -3.63
C GLY A 44 -10.81 2.54 -2.86
N LYS A 45 -9.85 1.72 -3.29
CA LYS A 45 -9.50 0.45 -2.62
C LYS A 45 -8.80 0.66 -1.28
N ALA A 46 -7.99 1.71 -1.14
CA ALA A 46 -7.39 2.07 0.15
C ALA A 46 -8.45 2.53 1.17
N ASN A 47 -9.50 3.22 0.72
CA ASN A 47 -10.65 3.55 1.58
C ASN A 47 -11.44 2.31 1.98
N VAL A 48 -11.70 1.38 1.05
CA VAL A 48 -12.35 0.10 1.37
C VAL A 48 -11.51 -0.70 2.37
N PHE A 49 -10.17 -0.70 2.24
CA PHE A 49 -9.30 -1.29 3.26
C PHE A 49 -9.57 -0.69 4.64
N CYS A 50 -9.61 0.64 4.77
CA CYS A 50 -9.89 1.30 6.05
C CYS A 50 -11.26 0.87 6.61
N ASP A 51 -12.29 0.86 5.77
CA ASP A 51 -13.63 0.44 6.16
C ASP A 51 -13.66 -1.02 6.63
N CYS A 52 -12.92 -1.92 5.98
CA CYS A 52 -12.78 -3.30 6.40
C CYS A 52 -12.10 -3.40 7.76
N VAL A 53 -10.98 -2.71 7.97
CA VAL A 53 -10.25 -2.72 9.24
C VAL A 53 -11.10 -2.17 10.38
N GLU A 54 -11.75 -1.03 10.18
CA GLU A 54 -12.59 -0.38 11.18
C GLU A 54 -13.79 -1.24 11.58
N ARG A 55 -14.33 -2.04 10.65
CA ARG A 55 -15.48 -2.92 10.87
C ARG A 55 -15.10 -4.35 11.25
N GLY A 56 -13.81 -4.67 11.34
CA GLY A 56 -13.30 -5.99 11.68
C GLY A 56 -13.44 -7.04 10.57
N PHE A 57 -13.68 -6.62 9.33
CA PHE A 57 -13.69 -7.51 8.17
C PHE A 57 -12.28 -7.77 7.63
N THR A 58 -12.09 -8.90 6.96
CA THR A 58 -10.86 -9.22 6.25
C THR A 58 -10.83 -8.50 4.90
N PRO A 59 -9.88 -7.57 4.66
CA PRO A 59 -9.74 -6.90 3.38
C PRO A 59 -9.30 -7.88 2.29
N LEU A 60 -9.71 -7.61 1.05
CA LEU A 60 -9.27 -8.35 -0.13
C LEU A 60 -7.86 -7.95 -0.55
N ARG A 61 -7.22 -8.82 -1.33
CA ARG A 61 -5.87 -8.59 -1.88
C ARG A 61 -5.69 -7.20 -2.51
N GLY A 62 -6.63 -6.76 -3.34
CA GLY A 62 -6.53 -5.46 -4.02
C GLY A 62 -6.59 -4.27 -3.05
N GLU A 63 -7.35 -4.40 -1.97
CA GLU A 63 -7.46 -3.39 -0.90
C GLU A 63 -6.17 -3.34 -0.08
N ILE A 64 -5.62 -4.51 0.27
CA ILE A 64 -4.33 -4.62 0.98
C ILE A 64 -3.21 -3.98 0.15
N MET A 65 -3.14 -4.24 -1.16
CA MET A 65 -2.10 -3.69 -2.02
C MET A 65 -2.26 -2.17 -2.24
N ALA A 66 -3.50 -1.68 -2.37
CA ALA A 66 -3.77 -0.25 -2.44
C ALA A 66 -3.37 0.46 -1.14
N ALA A 67 -3.74 -0.10 0.01
CA ALA A 67 -3.34 0.40 1.33
C ALA A 67 -1.81 0.43 1.50
N TYR A 68 -1.11 -0.62 1.05
CA TYR A 68 0.35 -0.67 1.05
C TYR A 68 0.97 0.44 0.22
N TYR A 69 0.46 0.68 -0.99
CA TYR A 69 0.92 1.77 -1.83
C TYR A 69 0.76 3.13 -1.15
N VAL A 70 -0.44 3.41 -0.61
CA VAL A 70 -0.71 4.67 0.10
C VAL A 70 0.24 4.83 1.29
N ALA A 71 0.43 3.78 2.10
CA ALA A 71 1.32 3.81 3.24
C ALA A 71 2.79 4.10 2.86
N GLU A 72 3.32 3.44 1.82
CA GLU A 72 4.69 3.66 1.34
C GLU A 72 4.86 5.04 0.70
N ARG A 73 3.88 5.50 -0.09
CA ARG A 73 3.87 6.84 -0.69
C ARG A 73 3.94 7.90 0.41
N ASP A 74 3.04 7.83 1.37
CA ASP A 74 2.92 8.81 2.43
C ASP A 74 4.16 8.79 3.34
N ALA A 75 4.72 7.61 3.64
CA ALA A 75 5.96 7.50 4.40
C ALA A 75 7.17 8.08 3.64
N THR A 76 7.20 7.92 2.31
CA THR A 76 8.27 8.48 1.47
C THR A 76 8.16 9.99 1.37
N LEU A 77 6.95 10.53 1.24
CA LEU A 77 6.69 11.97 1.27
C LEU A 77 7.06 12.56 2.63
N ASP A 78 6.65 11.93 3.74
CA ASP A 78 7.02 12.37 5.09
C ASP A 78 8.55 12.37 5.28
N ALA A 79 9.28 11.41 4.71
CA ALA A 79 10.73 11.36 4.78
C ALA A 79 11.38 12.51 4.00
N PHE A 80 10.83 12.85 2.83
CA PHE A 80 11.29 13.99 2.02
C PHE A 80 11.03 15.32 2.74
N ASP A 81 9.82 15.52 3.26
CA ASP A 81 9.43 16.74 3.98
C ASP A 81 10.30 16.99 5.22
N ARG A 82 10.83 15.92 5.82
CA ARG A 82 11.76 15.97 6.96
C ARG A 82 13.23 16.11 6.57
N GLY A 83 13.54 16.19 5.27
CA GLY A 83 14.90 16.26 4.76
C GLY A 83 15.72 14.98 4.96
N LEU A 84 15.07 13.83 5.14
CA LEU A 84 15.74 12.53 5.33
C LEU A 84 16.14 11.87 4.01
N ILE A 85 15.50 12.26 2.92
CA ILE A 85 15.82 11.82 1.55
C ILE A 85 15.84 13.02 0.61
N THR A 86 16.58 12.87 -0.49
CA THR A 86 16.66 13.83 -1.59
C THR A 86 15.48 13.70 -2.55
N GLU A 87 15.30 14.70 -3.42
CA GLU A 87 14.30 14.66 -4.49
C GLU A 87 14.53 13.49 -5.47
N GLY A 88 15.79 13.19 -5.78
CA GLY A 88 16.15 12.04 -6.63
C GLY A 88 15.77 10.70 -6.00
N GLU A 89 15.96 10.55 -4.68
CA GLU A 89 15.55 9.36 -3.95
C GLU A 89 14.04 9.24 -3.83
N LEU A 90 13.32 10.36 -3.65
CA LEU A 90 11.85 10.40 -3.68
C LEU A 90 11.32 9.90 -5.02
N LEU A 91 11.85 10.41 -6.14
CA LEU A 91 11.44 10.01 -7.49
C LEU A 91 11.71 8.52 -7.73
N GLN A 92 12.91 8.03 -7.39
CA GLN A 92 13.26 6.63 -7.58
C GLN A 92 12.36 5.70 -6.76
N LYS A 93 12.10 6.03 -5.49
CA LYS A 93 11.20 5.25 -4.62
C LYS A 93 9.78 5.21 -5.18
N ARG A 94 9.29 6.31 -5.75
CA ARG A 94 7.97 6.36 -6.38
C ARG A 94 7.91 5.47 -7.62
N ILE A 95 8.92 5.52 -8.50
CA ILE A 95 9.02 4.65 -9.67
C ILE A 95 9.04 3.17 -9.26
N ASP A 96 9.83 2.82 -8.24
CA ASP A 96 9.94 1.46 -7.75
C ASP A 96 8.62 0.97 -7.15
N LEU A 97 7.88 1.84 -6.46
CA LEU A 97 6.58 1.54 -5.89
C LEU A 97 5.51 1.36 -6.98
N ASP A 98 5.47 2.25 -7.98
CA ASP A 98 4.56 2.17 -9.13
C ASP A 98 4.80 0.86 -9.91
N ARG A 99 6.06 0.50 -10.15
CA ARG A 99 6.42 -0.75 -10.83
C ARG A 99 5.96 -1.98 -10.04
N GLN A 100 6.03 -1.92 -8.71
CA GLN A 100 5.64 -3.04 -7.85
C GLN A 100 4.13 -3.24 -7.74
N VAL A 101 3.33 -2.16 -7.78
CA VAL A 101 1.90 -2.23 -7.41
C VAL A 101 0.97 -1.86 -8.57
N LEU A 102 1.36 -0.98 -9.47
CA LEU A 102 0.50 -0.50 -10.56
C LEU A 102 0.76 -1.23 -11.88
N GLY A 103 1.85 -2.00 -11.97
CA GLY A 103 2.18 -2.76 -13.17
C GLY A 103 2.55 -1.89 -14.39
N HIS A 104 2.81 -0.59 -14.21
CA HIS A 104 3.27 0.28 -15.29
C HIS A 104 4.72 -0.02 -15.66
N LEU A 105 4.89 -0.83 -16.72
CA LEU A 105 5.92 -0.57 -17.71
C LEU A 105 5.21 -0.51 -19.07
N SER A 106 4.99 0.71 -19.55
CA SER A 106 4.98 0.96 -20.98
C SER A 106 5.62 2.32 -21.19
N HIS A 107 6.92 2.28 -21.50
CA HIS A 107 7.52 3.26 -22.38
C HIS A 107 6.61 3.40 -23.61
N SER A 108 6.12 4.60 -23.87
CA SER A 108 5.76 5.10 -25.20
C SER A 108 5.93 6.60 -25.18
#